data_AF-A0A292Q0V1-F1
#
_entry.id   AF-A0A292Q0V1-F1
#
_cell.length_a   1.000
_cell.length_b   1.000
_cell.length_c   1.000
_cell.angle_alpha   90.00
_cell.angle_beta   90.00
_cell.angle_gamma   90.00
#
_symmetry.space_group_name_H-M   'P 1'
#
loop_
_entity.id
_entity.type
_entity.pdbx_description
1 polymer ?
#
loop_
_entity_poly.entity_id
_entity_poly.type
_entity_poly.pdbx_seq_one_letter_code
_entity_poly.pdbx_strand_id
1 'polypeptide(L)' 'AAANGKESVVRLLLERGAEVDAEGGYYSNALQAAAQNGNESILQLLLSYGAVPNAE' A
#
# COMPACT_ATOMS: atom_id res chain seq x y z
N ALA A 1 -5.39 -4.26 4.05
CA ALA A 1 -5.79 -4.64 2.67
C ALA A 1 -4.59 -5.06 1.83
N ALA A 2 -3.51 -4.26 1.81
CA ALA A 2 -2.29 -4.52 1.05
C ALA A 2 -1.62 -5.88 1.32
N ALA A 3 -1.39 -6.26 2.58
CA ALA A 3 -0.79 -7.55 2.94
C ALA A 3 -1.58 -8.77 2.41
N ASN A 4 -2.90 -8.62 2.23
CA ASN A 4 -3.79 -9.71 1.84
C ASN A 4 -4.13 -9.69 0.33
N GLY A 5 -3.43 -8.90 -0.50
CA GLY A 5 -3.70 -8.87 -1.93
C GLY A 5 -5.05 -8.25 -2.34
N LYS A 6 -5.70 -7.48 -1.46
CA LYS A 6 -7.04 -6.91 -1.71
C LYS A 6 -6.99 -5.61 -2.53
N GLU A 7 -6.61 -5.69 -3.80
CA GLU A 7 -6.39 -4.53 -4.67
C GLU A 7 -7.59 -3.57 -4.72
N SER A 8 -8.81 -4.06 -4.99
CA SER A 8 -10.01 -3.20 -5.09
C SER A 8 -10.30 -2.42 -3.80
N VAL A 9 -9.96 -2.99 -2.65
CA VAL A 9 -10.12 -2.33 -1.35
C VAL A 9 -9.03 -1.27 -1.16
N VAL A 10 -7.78 -1.55 -1.55
CA VAL A 10 -6.69 -0.55 -1.52
C VAL A 10 -7.05 0.64 -2.40
N ARG A 11 -7.50 0.40 -3.64
CA ARG A 11 -7.94 1.45 -4.56
C ARG A 11 -9.07 2.29 -3.97
N LEU A 12 -10.11 1.66 -3.42
CA LEU A 12 -11.23 2.37 -2.82
C LEU A 12 -10.79 3.29 -1.67
N LEU A 13 -9.84 2.85 -0.84
CA LEU A 13 -9.32 3.66 0.26
C LEU A 13 -8.56 4.89 -0.25
N LEU A 14 -7.68 4.69 -1.25
CA LEU A 14 -6.91 5.77 -1.87
C LEU A 14 -7.82 6.79 -2.55
N GLU A 15 -8.85 6.33 -3.28
CA GLU A 15 -9.88 7.19 -3.89
C GLU A 15 -10.68 8.02 -2.87
N ARG A 16 -10.69 7.60 -1.59
CA ARG A 16 -11.32 8.34 -0.48
C ARG A 16 -10.32 9.20 0.30
N GLY A 17 -9.11 9.37 -0.20
CA GLY A 17 -8.09 10.22 0.41
C GLY A 17 -7.37 9.57 1.58
N ALA A 18 -7.32 8.22 1.65
CA ALA A 18 -6.40 7.57 2.58
C ALA A 18 -4.96 8.00 2.27
N GLU A 19 -4.21 8.36 3.31
CA GLU A 19 -2.80 8.69 3.20
C GLU A 19 -2.00 7.47 2.73
N VAL A 20 -1.31 7.61 1.60
CA VAL A 20 -0.69 6.49 0.87
C VAL A 20 0.47 5.87 1.65
N ASP A 21 1.26 6.71 2.32
CA ASP A 21 2.42 6.33 3.14
C ASP A 21 2.07 6.23 4.63
N ALA A 22 0.78 6.16 4.97
CA ALA A 22 0.34 6.07 6.35
C ALA A 22 1.06 4.91 7.06
N GLU A 23 1.75 5.26 8.14
CA GLU A 23 2.41 4.30 9.00
C GLU A 23 1.42 3.58 9.91
N GLY A 24 1.70 2.32 10.20
CA GLY A 24 0.97 1.51 11.17
C GLY A 24 1.23 0.01 11.06
N GLY A 25 0.92 -0.66 12.18
CA GLY A 25 0.90 -2.12 12.26
C GLY A 25 2.26 -2.78 12.10
N TYR A 26 2.26 -4.07 11.75
CA TYR A 26 3.44 -4.92 11.72
C TYR A 26 4.43 -4.61 10.57
N TYR A 27 3.93 -4.07 9.45
CA TYR A 27 4.70 -3.88 8.23
C TYR A 27 5.16 -2.44 8.00
N SER A 28 5.01 -1.56 9.00
CA SER A 28 5.23 -0.11 8.90
C SER A 28 4.28 0.59 7.93
N ASN A 29 4.28 0.35 6.62
CA ASN A 29 3.29 0.94 5.71
C ASN A 29 2.67 -0.06 4.71
N ALA A 30 1.69 0.42 3.92
CA ALA A 30 0.99 -0.41 2.94
C ALA A 30 1.91 -0.95 1.83
N LEU A 31 2.93 -0.19 1.44
CA LEU A 31 3.87 -0.56 0.38
C LEU A 31 4.79 -1.70 0.84
N GLN A 32 5.35 -1.59 2.04
CA GLN A 32 6.15 -2.64 2.67
C GLN A 32 5.33 -3.92 2.92
N ALA A 33 4.07 -3.78 3.32
CA ALA A 33 3.16 -4.91 3.47
C ALA A 33 2.91 -5.64 2.13
N ALA A 34 2.77 -4.90 1.03
CA ALA A 34 2.61 -5.46 -0.31
C ALA A 34 3.89 -6.15 -0.79
N ALA A 35 5.06 -5.52 -0.58
CA ALA A 35 6.36 -6.06 -0.95
C ALA A 35 6.67 -7.37 -0.22
N GLN A 36 6.47 -7.42 1.11
CA GLN A 36 6.69 -8.63 1.92
C GLN A 36 5.83 -9.82 1.48
N ASN A 37 4.62 -9.57 0.99
CA ASN A 37 3.69 -10.61 0.55
C ASN A 37 3.75 -10.87 -0.98
N GLY A 38 4.65 -10.22 -1.72
CA GLY A 38 4.79 -10.39 -3.17
C GLY A 38 3.59 -9.88 -3.99
N ASN A 39 2.81 -8.95 -3.44
CA ASN A 39 1.60 -8.42 -4.09
C ASN A 39 1.96 -7.32 -5.11
N GLU A 40 2.52 -7.71 -6.26
CA GLU A 40 3.02 -6.79 -7.30
C GLU A 40 1.97 -5.77 -7.77
N SER A 41 0.73 -6.19 -8.01
CA SER A 41 -0.34 -5.28 -8.47
C SER A 41 -0.63 -4.17 -7.46
N ILE A 42 -0.58 -4.48 -6.16
CA ILE A 42 -0.79 -3.50 -5.09
C ILE A 42 0.42 -2.59 -4.95
N LEU A 43 1.63 -3.14 -5.11
CA LEU A 43 2.86 -2.36 -5.09
C LEU A 43 2.84 -1.31 -6.22
N GLN A 44 2.51 -1.71 -7.44
CA GLN A 44 2.34 -0.80 -8.58
C GLN A 44 1.23 0.23 -8.34
N LEU A 45 0.09 -0.19 -7.78
CA LEU A 45 -1.01 0.71 -7.44
C LEU A 45 -0.56 1.78 -6.45
N LEU A 46 0.08 1.40 -5.34
CA LEU A 46 0.54 2.35 -4.32
C LEU A 46 1.57 3.33 -4.89
N LEU A 47 2.54 2.85 -5.67
CA LEU A 47 3.51 3.70 -6.36
C LEU A 47 2.84 4.69 -7.33
N SER A 48 1.78 4.28 -8.02
CA SER A 48 1.01 5.16 -8.91
C SER A 48 0.26 6.27 -8.15
N TYR A 49 -0.02 6.05 -6.87
CA TYR A 49 -0.61 7.03 -5.96
C TYR A 49 0.45 7.82 -5.16
N GLY A 50 1.73 7.70 -5.51
CA GLY A 50 2.80 8.50 -4.92
C GLY A 50 3.46 7.91 -3.68
N ALA A 51 3.23 6.63 -3.37
CA ALA A 51 3.92 5.96 -2.27
C ALA A 51 5.44 6.06 -2.41
N VAL A 52 6.14 6.37 -1.32
CA VAL A 52 7.61 6.49 -1.32
C VAL A 52 8.24 5.13 -0.95
N PRO A 53 9.08 4.54 -1.83
CA PRO A 53 9.70 3.22 -1.58
C PRO A 53 10.53 3.13 -0.30
N ASN A 54 11.10 4.25 0.11
CA ASN A 54 12.00 4.37 1.25
C ASN A 54 11.46 5.37 2.28
N ALA A 55 10.13 5.47 2.45
CA ALA A 55 9.58 6.21 3.59
C ALA A 55 10.14 5.59 4.88
N GLU A 56 10.86 6.40 5.66
CA GLU A 56 11.43 6.03 6.97
C GLU A 56 10.42 6.25 8.08
#